data_AF-A0A957PDR7-F1
#
_entry.id   AF-A0A957PDR7-F1
#
_cell.length_a   1.000
_cell.length_b   1.000
_cell.length_c   1.000
_cell.angle_alpha   90.00
_cell.angle_beta   90.00
_cell.angle_gamma   90.00
#
_symmetry.space_group_name_H-M   'P 1'
#
loop_
_entity.id
_entity.type
_entity.pdbx_description
1 polymer ?
#
loop_
_entity_poly.entity_id
_entity_poly.type
_entity_poly.pdbx_seq_one_letter_code
_entity_poly.pdbx_strand_id
1 'polypeptide(L)'
;MKAEIHPTYYPAARVICSCGNSWLTGSTVEEIRTDVCSNCHPFYTGEQRIVDTAGQVERFMKRLERRQTGAARREIEAKARKEADEAARRARSRGDDPEAAAAEVMAKYEEELQ
;
A
#
# COMPACT_ATOMS: atom_id res chain seq x y z
N MET A 1 -32.35 19.58 -39.52
CA MET A 1 -32.53 20.71 -38.59
C MET A 1 -33.78 21.48 -38.97
N LYS A 2 -34.71 21.65 -38.02
CA LYS A 2 -35.77 22.65 -38.16
C LYS A 2 -35.23 23.97 -37.64
N ALA A 3 -35.49 25.08 -38.34
CA ALA A 3 -35.11 26.40 -37.89
C ALA A 3 -35.70 26.65 -36.48
N GLU A 4 -34.92 27.28 -35.61
CA GLU A 4 -35.32 27.82 -34.28
C GLU A 4 -35.48 26.85 -33.10
N ILE A 5 -35.54 25.53 -33.29
CA ILE A 5 -35.67 24.57 -32.16
C ILE A 5 -34.44 23.69 -31.91
N HIS A 6 -33.36 23.87 -32.68
CA HIS A 6 -32.13 23.06 -32.55
C HIS A 6 -30.94 23.93 -32.14
N PRO A 7 -30.08 23.43 -31.23
CA PRO A 7 -28.84 24.12 -30.87
C PRO A 7 -27.87 24.15 -32.06
N THR A 8 -26.99 25.16 -32.07
CA THR A 8 -25.95 25.32 -33.08
C THR A 8 -25.07 24.07 -33.12
N TYR A 9 -24.98 23.47 -34.30
CA TYR A 9 -24.19 22.25 -34.53
C TYR A 9 -23.01 22.57 -35.41
N TYR A 10 -21.84 22.19 -34.95
CA TYR A 10 -20.57 22.36 -35.63
C TYR A 10 -20.18 21.02 -36.25
N PRO A 11 -20.20 20.90 -37.58
CA PRO A 11 -19.82 19.66 -38.26
C PRO A 11 -18.32 19.33 -38.14
N ALA A 12 -17.49 20.32 -37.79
CA ALA A 12 -16.04 20.21 -37.66
C ALA A 12 -15.54 20.66 -36.28
N ALA A 13 -16.09 20.10 -35.21
CA ALA A 13 -15.58 20.31 -33.85
C ALA A 13 -14.24 19.58 -33.68
N ARG A 14 -13.27 20.24 -33.03
CA ARG A 14 -11.94 19.69 -32.78
C ARG A 14 -11.93 18.94 -31.45
N VAL A 15 -11.63 17.65 -31.48
CA VAL A 15 -11.40 16.86 -30.27
C VAL A 15 -9.90 16.77 -30.02
N ILE A 16 -9.46 17.07 -28.81
CA ILE A 16 -8.07 16.98 -28.37
C ILE A 16 -8.00 15.97 -27.22
N CYS A 17 -7.24 14.89 -27.42
CA CYS A 17 -7.02 13.89 -26.39
C CYS A 17 -5.75 14.17 -25.59
N SER A 18 -5.76 13.83 -24.30
CA SER A 18 -4.59 13.90 -23.42
C SER A 18 -3.38 13.06 -23.91
N CYS A 19 -3.61 12.05 -24.76
CA CYS A 19 -2.53 11.29 -25.42
C CYS A 19 -1.98 11.93 -26.71
N GLY A 20 -2.38 13.17 -27.03
CA GLY A 20 -1.85 13.94 -28.17
C GLY A 20 -2.56 13.71 -29.51
N ASN A 21 -3.54 12.81 -29.57
CA ASN A 21 -4.35 12.62 -30.77
C ASN A 21 -5.41 13.72 -30.90
N SER A 22 -5.60 14.25 -32.11
CA SER A 22 -6.67 15.21 -32.42
C SER A 22 -7.42 14.81 -33.67
N TRP A 23 -8.76 14.84 -33.64
CA TRP A 23 -9.59 14.53 -34.79
C TRP A 23 -10.82 15.45 -34.86
N LEU A 24 -11.47 15.47 -36.02
CA LEU A 24 -12.67 16.28 -36.27
C LEU A 24 -13.92 15.42 -36.05
N THR A 25 -14.90 15.94 -35.33
CA THR A 25 -16.19 15.28 -35.09
C THR A 25 -17.31 16.33 -35.08
N GLY A 26 -18.54 15.92 -35.34
CA GLY A 26 -19.68 16.82 -35.21
C GLY A 26 -20.11 16.96 -33.75
N SER A 27 -20.25 18.20 -33.26
CA SER A 27 -20.68 18.48 -31.88
C SER A 27 -21.42 19.83 -31.81
N THR A 28 -22.14 20.07 -30.71
CA THR A 28 -22.68 21.40 -30.39
C THR A 28 -21.64 22.35 -29.80
N VAL A 29 -20.42 21.87 -29.56
CA VAL A 29 -19.29 22.61 -29.00
C VAL A 29 -18.11 22.59 -29.98
N GLU A 30 -17.39 23.71 -30.12
CA GLU A 30 -16.31 23.86 -31.09
C GLU A 30 -15.02 23.09 -30.73
N GLU A 31 -14.65 23.02 -29.45
CA GLU A 31 -13.48 22.29 -28.93
C GLU A 31 -13.89 21.33 -27.81
N ILE A 32 -13.52 20.05 -27.94
CA ILE A 32 -13.75 19.01 -26.92
C ILE A 32 -12.39 18.51 -26.43
N ARG A 33 -12.18 18.53 -25.11
CA ARG A 33 -11.00 17.94 -24.47
C ARG A 33 -11.39 16.64 -23.80
N THR A 34 -10.68 15.56 -24.12
CA THR A 34 -11.00 14.21 -23.65
C THR A 34 -9.76 13.53 -23.08
N ASP A 35 -9.90 12.82 -21.96
CA ASP A 35 -8.75 12.14 -21.34
C ASP A 35 -8.37 10.82 -22.02
N VAL A 36 -9.34 10.14 -22.63
CA VAL A 36 -9.14 8.83 -23.24
C VAL A 36 -9.85 8.77 -24.59
N CYS A 37 -9.13 8.30 -25.63
CA CYS A 37 -9.67 8.11 -26.97
C CYS A 37 -9.55 6.66 -27.43
N SER A 38 -10.09 6.36 -28.62
CA SER A 38 -9.99 5.03 -29.24
C SER A 38 -8.56 4.52 -29.40
N ASN A 39 -7.58 5.42 -29.50
CA ASN A 39 -6.18 5.01 -29.65
C ASN A 39 -5.51 4.68 -28.31
N CYS A 40 -6.10 5.09 -27.18
CA CYS A 40 -5.45 5.07 -25.87
C CYS A 40 -6.26 4.26 -24.83
N HIS A 41 -7.50 3.86 -25.14
CA HIS A 41 -8.29 3.01 -24.25
C HIS A 41 -7.81 1.55 -24.36
N PRO A 42 -7.50 0.87 -23.24
CA PRO A 42 -7.03 -0.53 -23.22
C PRO A 42 -7.93 -1.53 -23.97
N PHE A 43 -9.22 -1.22 -24.05
CA PHE A 43 -10.20 -1.99 -24.83
C PHE A 43 -9.90 -2.01 -26.34
N TYR A 44 -9.43 -0.90 -26.91
CA TYR A 44 -9.18 -0.80 -28.36
C TYR A 44 -7.73 -1.16 -28.72
N THR A 45 -6.78 -0.97 -27.81
CA THR A 45 -5.37 -1.34 -28.03
C THR A 45 -5.12 -2.84 -27.87
N GLY A 46 -6.09 -3.61 -27.38
CA GLY A 46 -6.02 -5.06 -27.29
C GLY A 46 -5.06 -5.58 -26.22
N GLU A 47 -4.47 -4.70 -25.41
CA GLU A 47 -3.61 -5.06 -24.30
C GLU A 47 -4.48 -5.59 -23.16
N GLN A 48 -4.69 -6.90 -23.14
CA GLN A 48 -5.25 -7.58 -21.99
C GLN A 48 -4.24 -7.43 -20.86
N ARG A 49 -4.52 -6.53 -19.90
CA ARG A 49 -3.87 -6.56 -18.60
C ARG A 49 -4.30 -7.85 -17.92
N ILE A 50 -3.58 -8.94 -18.17
CA ILE A 50 -3.69 -10.16 -17.40
C ILE A 50 -3.23 -9.79 -15.99
N VAL A 51 -4.18 -9.54 -15.11
CA VAL A 51 -3.89 -9.36 -13.69
C VAL A 51 -3.63 -10.76 -13.14
N ASP A 52 -2.39 -11.22 -13.29
CA ASP A 52 -1.96 -12.53 -12.82
C ASP A 52 -2.26 -12.67 -11.32
N THR A 53 -3.10 -13.64 -10.99
CA THR A 53 -3.35 -14.10 -9.61
C THR A 53 -2.16 -14.85 -9.00
N ALA A 54 -1.06 -14.98 -9.75
CA ALA A 54 0.19 -15.58 -9.30
C ALA A 54 0.81 -14.71 -8.20
N GLY A 55 0.62 -15.10 -6.94
CA GLY A 55 1.17 -14.39 -5.79
C GLY A 55 0.26 -14.37 -4.56
N GLN A 56 -1.01 -14.80 -4.66
CA GLN A 56 -1.87 -14.95 -3.49
C GLN A 56 -1.29 -15.94 -2.46
N VAL A 57 -0.73 -17.06 -2.95
CA VAL A 57 -0.09 -18.08 -2.09
C VAL A 57 1.18 -17.54 -1.44
N GLU A 58 2.04 -16.86 -2.19
CA GLU A 58 3.26 -16.23 -1.65
C GLU A 58 2.95 -15.14 -0.60
N ARG A 59 1.94 -14.31 -0.86
CA ARG A 59 1.44 -13.30 0.10
C ARG A 59 0.82 -13.95 1.35
N PHE A 60 0.25 -15.15 1.23
CA PHE A 60 -0.25 -15.91 2.36
C PHE A 60 0.90 -16.48 3.21
N MET A 61 1.88 -17.13 2.58
CA MET A 61 3.07 -17.64 3.26
C MET A 61 3.83 -16.52 3.99
N LYS A 62 4.07 -15.39 3.33
CA LYS A 62 4.72 -14.21 3.94
C LYS A 62 3.96 -13.64 5.15
N ARG A 63 2.62 -13.74 5.15
CA ARG A 63 1.79 -13.34 6.32
C ARG A 63 1.93 -14.33 7.46
N LEU A 64 1.99 -15.63 7.18
CA LEU A 64 2.19 -16.67 8.19
C LEU A 64 3.57 -16.55 8.84
N GLU A 65 4.63 -16.38 8.05
CA GLU A 65 6.00 -16.18 8.56
C GLU A 65 6.11 -14.95 9.47
N ARG A 66 5.50 -13.83 9.08
CA ARG A 66 5.43 -12.62 9.91
C ARG A 66 4.69 -12.85 11.23
N ARG A 67 3.65 -13.68 11.22
CA ARG A 67 2.91 -14.02 12.45
C ARG A 67 3.75 -14.91 13.37
N GLN A 68 4.49 -15.88 12.83
CA GLN A 68 5.35 -16.77 13.60
C GLN A 68 6.53 -16.01 14.22
N THR A 69 7.21 -15.17 13.44
CA THR A 69 8.29 -14.31 13.95
C THR A 69 7.80 -13.30 14.98
N GLY A 70 6.62 -12.70 14.77
CA GLY A 70 5.99 -11.80 15.74
C GLY A 70 5.55 -12.50 17.04
N ALA A 71 5.09 -13.76 16.96
CA ALA A 71 4.74 -14.54 18.14
C ALA A 71 5.99 -14.94 18.94
N ALA A 72 7.04 -15.41 18.27
CA ALA A 72 8.31 -15.76 18.91
C ALA A 72 8.96 -14.55 19.60
N ARG A 73 8.96 -13.37 18.95
CA ARG A 73 9.46 -12.12 19.55
C ARG A 73 8.68 -11.72 20.80
N ARG A 74 7.34 -11.81 20.76
CA ARG A 74 6.49 -11.51 21.93
C ARG A 74 6.71 -12.48 23.09
N GLU A 75 6.98 -13.75 22.82
CA GLU A 75 7.32 -14.73 23.86
C GLU A 75 8.67 -14.43 24.52
N ILE A 76 9.67 -14.05 23.73
CA ILE A 76 11.00 -13.66 24.23
C ILE A 76 10.88 -12.36 25.05
N GLU A 77 10.20 -11.34 24.55
CA GLU A 77 9.93 -10.09 25.29
C GLU A 77 9.16 -10.33 26.60
N ALA A 78 8.21 -11.27 26.61
CA ALA A 78 7.46 -11.62 27.82
C ALA A 78 8.32 -12.36 28.85
N LYS A 79 9.28 -13.19 28.43
CA LYS A 79 10.27 -13.82 29.32
C LYS A 79 11.26 -12.79 29.86
N ALA A 80 11.78 -11.92 29.00
CA ALA A 80 12.67 -10.82 29.36
C ALA A 80 12.06 -9.93 30.45
N ARG A 81 10.77 -9.55 30.31
CA ARG A 81 10.06 -8.75 31.32
C ARG A 81 9.92 -9.46 32.66
N LYS A 82 9.68 -10.78 32.67
CA LYS A 82 9.54 -11.56 33.92
C LYS A 82 10.89 -11.71 34.62
N GLU A 83 11.95 -11.99 33.86
CA GLU A 83 13.30 -12.13 34.42
C GLU A 83 13.86 -10.78 34.88
N ALA A 84 13.53 -9.68 34.19
CA ALA A 84 13.87 -8.34 34.65
C ALA A 84 13.15 -7.97 35.96
N ASP A 85 11.87 -8.32 36.11
CA ASP A 85 11.13 -8.11 37.37
C ASP A 85 11.71 -8.99 38.51
N GLU A 86 12.07 -10.24 38.21
CA GLU A 86 12.72 -11.13 39.19
C GLU A 86 14.12 -10.64 39.58
N ALA A 87 14.92 -10.18 38.63
CA ALA A 87 16.23 -9.58 38.88
C ALA A 87 16.11 -8.30 39.73
N ALA A 88 15.14 -7.44 39.44
CA ALA A 88 14.85 -6.25 40.25
C ALA A 88 14.46 -6.62 41.68
N ARG A 89 13.64 -7.67 41.88
CA ARG A 89 13.27 -8.15 43.22
C ARG A 89 14.47 -8.73 43.98
N ARG A 90 15.33 -9.50 43.30
CA ARG A 90 16.56 -10.07 43.89
C ARG A 90 17.58 -8.97 44.25
N ALA A 91 17.73 -7.93 43.42
CA ALA A 91 18.58 -6.78 43.71
C ALA A 91 18.08 -6.00 44.94
N ARG A 92 16.77 -5.73 45.04
CA ARG A 92 16.17 -5.10 46.23
C ARG A 92 16.44 -5.89 47.51
N SER A 93 16.41 -7.23 47.46
CA SER A 93 16.73 -8.06 48.63
C SER A 93 18.21 -8.07 49.02
N ARG A 94 19.12 -7.76 48.09
CA ARG A 94 20.57 -7.72 48.31
C ARG A 94 21.09 -6.32 48.65
N GLY A 95 20.26 -5.29 48.48
CA GLY A 95 20.64 -3.89 48.67
C GLY A 95 21.33 -3.25 47.46
N ASP A 96 21.31 -3.94 46.31
CA ASP A 96 21.86 -3.46 45.04
C ASP A 96 20.83 -2.62 44.27
N ASP A 97 21.30 -1.76 43.34
CA ASP A 97 20.44 -0.92 42.51
C ASP A 97 19.51 -1.77 41.61
N PRO A 98 18.18 -1.73 41.82
CA PRO A 98 17.26 -2.64 41.15
C PRO A 98 17.00 -2.28 39.68
N GLU A 99 17.22 -1.03 39.31
CA GLU A 99 17.12 -0.58 37.92
C GLU A 99 18.32 -1.08 37.09
N ALA A 100 19.52 -1.13 37.67
CA ALA A 100 20.72 -1.63 36.99
C ALA A 100 20.62 -3.14 36.70
N ALA A 101 20.18 -3.93 37.68
CA ALA A 101 20.00 -5.37 37.51
C ALA A 101 18.90 -5.72 36.49
N ALA A 102 17.82 -4.92 36.42
CA ALA A 102 16.78 -5.09 35.41
C ALA A 102 17.28 -4.69 34.00
N ALA A 103 18.06 -3.61 33.90
CA ALA A 103 18.64 -3.15 32.64
C ALA A 103 19.63 -4.16 32.05
N GLU A 104 20.45 -4.81 32.86
CA GLU A 104 21.38 -5.86 32.41
C GLU A 104 20.65 -7.09 31.84
N VAL A 105 19.53 -7.49 32.44
CA VAL A 105 18.73 -8.60 31.93
C VAL A 105 18.03 -8.20 30.63
N MET A 106 17.44 -7.01 30.56
CA MET A 106 16.81 -6.54 29.32
C MET A 106 17.81 -6.40 28.17
N ALA A 107 19.04 -5.93 28.44
CA ALA A 107 20.10 -5.81 27.42
C ALA A 107 20.55 -7.17 26.86
N LYS A 108 20.65 -8.21 27.70
CA LYS A 108 20.94 -9.59 27.25
C LYS A 108 19.86 -10.14 26.32
N TYR A 109 18.59 -9.89 26.65
CA TYR A 109 17.47 -10.33 25.81
C TYR A 109 17.32 -9.51 24.52
N GLU A 110 17.74 -8.24 24.50
CA GLU A 110 17.81 -7.43 23.28
C GLU A 110 18.90 -7.93 22.31
N GLU A 111 20.06 -8.37 22.81
CA GLU A 111 21.09 -9.03 21.99
C GLU A 111 20.62 -10.38 21.42
N GLU A 112 19.80 -11.14 22.15
CA GLU A 112 19.22 -12.41 21.67
C GLU A 112 18.10 -12.24 20.61
N LEU A 113 17.51 -11.04 20.51
CA LEU A 113 16.44 -10.71 19.57
C LEU A 113 16.92 -10.14 18.23
N GLN A 114 18.19 -9.73 18.14
CA GLN A 114 18.86 -9.22 16.94
C GLN A 114 19.33 -10.35 16.01
#